data_AF-A0AAE0QDW2-F1
#
_entry.id   AF-A0AAE0QDW2-F1
#
_cell.length_a   1.000
_cell.length_b   1.000
_cell.length_c   1.000
_cell.angle_alpha   90.00
_cell.angle_beta   90.00
_cell.angle_gamma   90.00
#
_symmetry.space_group_name_H-M   'P 1'
#
loop_
_entity.id
_entity.type
_entity.pdbx_description
1 polymer ?
#
loop_
_entity_poly.entity_id
_entity_poly.type
_entity_poly.pdbx_seq_one_letter_code
_entity_poly.pdbx_strand_id
1 'polypeptide(L)'
;MLERLTEQRQAVTTALCLLGRNTFCLNDEEWSCISQAIEALRPFEEATKDVSVEQYVNISKVIPLVSFLQNATMSVGQKGSTLALQLATQCKRRFENIEHDYTLEDSTFLDIRFKNIVFCDTENVENIKSRLISDMQALHRQATTSEPSASATSMGTALSVPQESPAARKGADCSTSKTHSQYRHIH
;
A
#
# COMPACT_ATOMS: atom_id res chain seq x y z
N MET A 1 14.49 12.64 10.77
CA MET A 1 15.45 13.76 10.94
C MET A 1 15.19 14.51 12.25
N LEU A 2 13.99 15.08 12.44
CA LEU A 2 13.66 15.85 13.65
C LEU A 2 13.80 15.05 14.95
N GLU A 3 13.35 13.78 14.99
CA GLU A 3 13.54 12.93 16.18
C GLU A 3 15.02 12.80 16.56
N ARG A 4 15.90 12.52 15.60
CA ARG A 4 17.36 12.50 15.81
C ARG A 4 17.94 13.85 16.26
N LEU A 5 17.38 14.97 15.82
CA LEU A 5 17.79 16.29 16.32
C LEU A 5 17.43 16.44 17.81
N THR A 6 16.26 15.97 18.22
CA THR A 6 15.82 15.94 19.62
C THR A 6 16.65 14.96 20.47
N GLU A 7 16.96 13.77 19.97
CA GLU A 7 17.90 12.82 20.61
C GLU A 7 19.28 13.44 20.84
N GLN A 8 19.78 14.17 19.86
CA GLN A 8 21.10 14.82 19.91
C GLN A 8 21.09 16.21 20.57
N ARG A 9 19.94 16.66 21.12
CA ARG A 9 19.74 18.01 21.71
C ARG A 9 20.90 18.44 22.61
N GLN A 10 21.26 17.61 23.60
CA GLN A 10 22.33 17.95 24.54
C GLN A 10 23.69 18.07 23.86
N ALA A 11 24.03 17.16 22.95
CA ALA A 11 25.30 17.19 22.22
C ALA A 11 25.41 18.41 21.29
N VAL A 12 24.32 18.75 20.58
CA VAL A 12 24.25 19.93 19.70
C VAL A 12 24.38 21.22 20.51
N THR A 13 23.61 21.38 21.59
CA THR A 13 23.71 22.55 22.46
C THR A 13 25.09 22.69 23.09
N THR A 14 25.68 21.61 23.60
CA THR A 14 27.05 21.64 24.16
C THR A 14 28.09 22.05 23.11
N ALA A 15 28.01 21.50 21.89
CA ALA A 15 28.93 21.86 20.81
C ALA A 15 28.80 23.33 20.40
N LEU A 16 27.57 23.87 20.30
CA LEU A 16 27.33 25.28 20.02
C LEU A 16 27.89 26.19 21.12
N CYS A 17 27.70 25.83 22.39
CA CYS A 17 28.26 26.56 23.53
C CYS A 17 29.80 26.57 23.53
N LEU A 18 30.44 25.42 23.28
CA LEU A 18 31.90 25.31 23.21
C LEU A 18 32.51 26.11 22.04
N LEU A 19 31.75 26.29 20.95
CA LEU A 19 32.13 27.11 19.79
C LEU A 19 31.81 28.61 19.97
N GLY A 20 31.27 29.03 21.13
CA GLY A 20 30.82 30.41 21.37
C GLY A 20 29.60 30.83 20.54
N ARG A 21 28.86 29.86 19.98
CA ARG A 21 27.77 30.05 19.00
C ARG A 21 26.38 29.99 19.65
N ASN A 22 26.25 30.58 20.84
CA ASN A 22 25.04 30.54 21.67
C ASN A 22 23.78 31.08 20.98
N THR A 23 23.94 31.98 19.99
CA THR A 23 22.82 32.54 19.19
C THR A 23 22.12 31.52 18.30
N PHE A 24 22.70 30.32 18.11
CA PHE A 24 22.10 29.22 17.36
C PHE A 24 21.51 28.13 18.27
N CYS A 25 21.58 28.29 19.59
CA CYS A 25 20.96 27.35 20.52
C CYS A 25 19.44 27.57 20.51
N LEU A 26 18.71 26.53 20.09
CA LEU A 26 17.25 26.54 20.09
C LEU A 26 16.69 26.68 21.51
N ASN A 27 15.70 27.54 21.67
CA ASN A 27 14.97 27.78 22.92
C ASN A 27 13.92 26.69 23.20
N ASP A 28 13.35 26.65 24.40
CA ASP A 28 12.39 25.60 24.79
C ASP A 28 11.08 25.63 24.00
N GLU A 29 10.64 26.79 23.49
CA GLU A 29 9.46 26.91 22.61
C GLU A 29 9.74 26.30 21.23
N GLU A 30 10.95 26.49 20.69
CA GLU A 30 11.40 25.87 19.44
C GLU A 30 11.54 24.34 19.58
N TRP A 31 12.06 23.85 20.71
CA TRP A 31 12.07 22.41 21.00
C TRP A 31 10.66 21.82 21.17
N SER A 32 9.74 22.57 21.77
CA SER A 32 8.31 22.21 21.86
C SER A 32 7.69 22.16 20.46
N CYS A 33 7.95 23.14 19.61
CA CYS A 33 7.48 23.19 18.23
C CYS A 33 8.00 21.99 17.40
N ILE A 34 9.29 21.65 17.52
CA ILE A 34 9.87 20.46 16.89
C ILE A 34 9.18 19.18 17.37
N SER A 35 8.89 19.08 18.66
CA SER A 35 8.19 17.92 19.26
C SER A 35 6.76 17.79 18.74
N GLN A 36 6.01 18.89 18.66
CA GLN A 36 4.67 18.93 18.05
C GLN A 36 4.70 18.60 16.55
N ALA A 37 5.76 18.99 15.84
CA ALA A 37 5.93 18.68 14.43
C ALA A 37 6.24 17.19 14.19
N ILE A 38 7.02 16.56 15.08
CA ILE A 38 7.22 15.10 15.09
C ILE A 38 5.88 14.38 15.27
N GLU A 39 5.08 14.74 16.27
CA GLU A 39 3.76 14.11 16.48
C GLU A 39 2.82 14.31 15.30
N ALA A 40 2.81 15.49 14.68
CA ALA A 40 1.98 15.80 13.52
C ALA A 40 2.38 15.03 12.25
N LEU A 41 3.67 14.68 12.11
CA LEU A 41 4.21 13.96 10.95
C LEU A 41 4.24 12.44 11.11
N ARG A 42 4.19 11.92 12.34
CA ARG A 42 4.22 10.47 12.64
C ARG A 42 3.18 9.64 11.86
N PRO A 43 1.92 10.07 11.66
CA PRO A 43 0.96 9.31 10.85
C PRO A 43 1.40 9.16 9.38
N PHE A 44 2.09 10.17 8.83
CA PHE A 44 2.62 10.12 7.47
C PHE A 44 3.83 9.21 7.35
N GLU A 45 4.69 9.16 8.37
CA GLU A 45 5.78 8.17 8.45
C GLU A 45 5.20 6.75 8.47
N GLU A 46 4.23 6.47 9.34
CA GLU A 46 3.60 5.16 9.48
C GLU A 46 2.92 4.71 8.18
N ALA A 47 2.09 5.56 7.58
CA ALA A 47 1.44 5.29 6.29
C ALA A 47 2.47 5.08 5.15
N THR A 48 3.51 5.90 5.08
CA THR A 48 4.57 5.75 4.06
C THR A 48 5.34 4.46 4.27
N LYS A 49 5.62 4.08 5.52
CA LYS A 49 6.36 2.87 5.88
C LYS A 49 5.58 1.60 5.56
N ASP A 50 4.28 1.54 5.85
CA ASP A 50 3.42 0.42 5.43
C ASP A 50 3.46 0.22 3.91
N VAL A 51 3.28 1.30 3.15
CA VAL A 51 3.37 1.31 1.68
C VAL A 51 4.77 0.95 1.17
N SER A 52 5.84 1.37 1.85
CA SER A 52 7.23 1.16 1.41
C SER A 52 7.78 -0.25 1.72
N VAL A 53 7.16 -0.98 2.65
CA VAL A 53 7.54 -2.37 2.98
C VAL A 53 6.95 -3.36 1.99
N GLU A 54 5.82 -3.03 1.36
CA GLU A 54 5.18 -3.89 0.37
C GLU A 54 5.94 -3.90 -0.97
N GLN A 55 6.22 -5.11 -1.49
CA GLN A 55 6.77 -5.28 -2.84
C GLN A 55 5.76 -4.89 -3.94
N TYR A 56 4.46 -5.01 -3.62
CA TYR A 56 3.34 -4.65 -4.49
C TYR A 56 2.27 -3.98 -3.64
N VAL A 57 2.14 -2.67 -3.75
CA VAL A 57 1.13 -1.88 -3.04
C VAL A 57 -0.23 -2.13 -3.69
N ASN A 58 -1.21 -2.63 -2.92
CA ASN A 58 -2.55 -2.84 -3.46
C ASN A 58 -3.36 -1.54 -3.46
N ILE A 59 -4.06 -1.27 -4.56
CA ILE A 59 -4.92 -0.09 -4.74
C ILE A 59 -6.08 -0.04 -3.72
N SER A 60 -6.52 -1.21 -3.21
CA SER A 60 -7.51 -1.32 -2.13
C SER A 60 -7.07 -0.68 -0.80
N LYS A 61 -5.78 -0.41 -0.59
CA LYS A 61 -5.28 0.28 0.60
C LYS A 61 -5.47 1.80 0.56
N VAL A 62 -5.74 2.39 -0.61
CA VAL A 62 -5.69 3.85 -0.80
C VAL A 62 -6.73 4.57 0.07
N ILE A 63 -8.00 4.16 0.01
CA ILE A 63 -9.08 4.71 0.85
C ILE A 63 -8.79 4.50 2.36
N PRO A 64 -8.44 3.28 2.84
CA PRO A 64 -7.97 3.07 4.21
C PRO A 64 -6.88 4.02 4.69
N LEU A 65 -5.82 4.22 3.88
CA LEU A 65 -4.68 5.06 4.24
C LEU A 65 -5.07 6.54 4.32
N VAL A 66 -5.93 7.02 3.41
CA VAL A 66 -6.46 8.39 3.48
C VAL A 66 -7.32 8.58 4.72
N SER A 67 -8.24 7.67 5.01
CA SER A 67 -9.11 7.72 6.19
C SER A 67 -8.28 7.70 7.50
N PHE A 68 -7.25 6.84 7.56
CA PHE A 68 -6.28 6.81 8.65
C PHE A 68 -5.56 8.15 8.82
N LEU A 69 -4.97 8.70 7.76
CA LEU A 69 -4.26 9.99 7.81
C LEU A 69 -5.18 11.14 8.21
N GLN A 70 -6.40 11.18 7.67
CA GLN A 70 -7.43 12.18 7.99
C GLN A 70 -7.72 12.16 9.51
N ASN A 71 -8.01 10.98 10.05
CA ASN A 71 -8.39 10.80 11.46
C ASN A 71 -7.22 11.03 12.43
N ALA A 72 -6.05 10.46 12.15
CA ALA A 72 -4.86 10.61 12.99
C ALA A 72 -4.40 12.08 13.05
N THR A 73 -4.36 12.76 11.91
CA THR A 73 -3.92 14.16 11.86
C THR A 73 -4.95 15.11 12.50
N MET A 74 -6.25 14.84 12.36
CA MET A 74 -7.30 15.58 13.10
C MET A 74 -7.18 15.38 14.61
N SER A 75 -6.89 14.17 15.09
CA SER A 75 -6.68 13.88 16.52
C SER A 75 -5.49 14.65 17.09
N VAL A 76 -4.37 14.75 16.36
CA VAL A 76 -3.22 15.57 16.78
C VAL A 76 -3.52 17.07 16.69
N GLY A 77 -4.30 17.51 15.69
CA GLY A 77 -4.75 18.90 15.57
C GLY A 77 -5.61 19.36 16.76
N GLN A 78 -6.51 18.50 17.25
CA GLN A 78 -7.33 18.76 18.44
C GLN A 78 -6.51 18.93 19.73
N LYS A 79 -5.28 18.41 19.79
CA LYS A 79 -4.35 18.63 20.92
C LYS A 79 -3.65 20.00 20.89
N GLY A 80 -3.96 20.85 19.90
CA GLY A 80 -3.41 22.20 19.77
C GLY A 80 -2.28 22.36 18.73
N SER A 81 -1.92 21.30 17.99
CA SER A 81 -0.91 21.39 16.94
C SER A 81 -1.48 22.09 15.69
N THR A 82 -1.04 23.33 15.46
CA THR A 82 -1.42 24.13 14.28
C THR A 82 -0.95 23.47 12.97
N LEU A 83 0.24 22.85 12.98
CA LEU A 83 0.75 22.10 11.84
C LEU A 83 -0.15 20.90 11.50
N ALA A 84 -0.58 20.13 12.51
CA ALA A 84 -1.49 19.01 12.29
C ALA A 84 -2.84 19.47 11.71
N LEU A 85 -3.42 20.58 12.19
CA LEU A 85 -4.65 21.13 11.62
C LEU A 85 -4.48 21.55 10.15
N GLN A 86 -3.34 22.16 9.79
CA GLN A 86 -3.00 22.47 8.40
C GLN A 86 -2.83 21.21 7.55
N LEU A 87 -2.09 20.21 8.04
CA LEU A 87 -1.90 18.93 7.35
C LEU A 87 -3.24 18.20 7.13
N ALA A 88 -4.12 18.15 8.13
CA ALA A 88 -5.45 17.55 8.01
C ALA A 88 -6.32 18.26 6.95
N THR A 89 -6.23 19.59 6.89
CA THR A 89 -6.89 20.41 5.85
C THR A 89 -6.32 20.12 4.46
N GLN A 90 -5.00 19.97 4.33
CA GLN A 90 -4.36 19.60 3.06
C GLN A 90 -4.69 18.17 2.62
N CYS A 91 -4.73 17.20 3.54
CA CYS A 91 -5.21 15.84 3.26
C CYS A 91 -6.64 15.86 2.74
N LYS A 92 -7.56 16.56 3.44
CA LYS A 92 -8.96 16.66 3.00
C LYS A 92 -9.07 17.23 1.59
N ARG A 93 -8.32 18.31 1.30
CA ARG A 93 -8.31 18.98 -0.02
C ARG A 93 -7.69 18.13 -1.14
N ARG A 94 -6.69 17.30 -0.82
CA ARG A 94 -5.95 16.52 -1.84
C ARG A 94 -6.58 15.16 -2.13
N PHE A 95 -7.32 14.60 -1.17
CA PHE A 95 -8.02 13.33 -1.29
C PHE A 95 -9.55 13.52 -1.19
N GLU A 96 -10.03 14.70 -1.59
CA GLU A 96 -11.46 15.00 -1.67
C GLU A 96 -12.14 14.04 -2.66
N ASN A 97 -13.29 13.49 -2.28
CA ASN A 97 -14.07 12.53 -3.06
C ASN A 97 -13.34 11.24 -3.47
N ILE A 98 -12.26 10.85 -2.78
CA ILE A 98 -11.52 9.61 -3.10
C ILE A 98 -12.38 8.34 -2.92
N GLU A 99 -13.40 8.39 -2.07
CA GLU A 99 -14.39 7.33 -1.92
C GLU A 99 -15.33 7.19 -3.13
N HIS A 100 -15.38 8.15 -4.06
CA HIS A 100 -16.25 8.16 -5.25
C HIS A 100 -15.52 7.84 -6.56
N ASP A 101 -14.23 7.46 -6.50
CA ASP A 101 -13.52 6.95 -7.67
C ASP A 101 -13.84 5.46 -7.85
N TYR A 102 -14.48 5.11 -8.97
CA TYR A 102 -14.90 3.75 -9.31
C TYR A 102 -13.81 2.69 -9.06
N THR A 103 -12.56 3.00 -9.43
CA THR A 103 -11.44 2.05 -9.33
C THR A 103 -11.00 1.87 -7.87
N LEU A 104 -10.94 2.95 -7.11
CA LEU A 104 -10.55 2.92 -5.69
C LEU A 104 -11.64 2.30 -4.82
N GLU A 105 -12.89 2.66 -5.06
CA GLU A 105 -14.01 2.21 -4.25
C GLU A 105 -14.33 0.73 -4.50
N ASP A 106 -14.39 0.27 -5.76
CA ASP A 106 -14.64 -1.15 -6.05
C ASP A 106 -13.49 -2.03 -5.58
N SER A 107 -12.23 -1.61 -5.76
CA SER A 107 -11.08 -2.40 -5.30
C SER A 107 -10.97 -2.45 -3.77
N THR A 108 -11.33 -1.38 -3.07
CA THR A 108 -11.41 -1.37 -1.59
C THR A 108 -12.60 -2.21 -1.09
N PHE A 109 -13.75 -2.12 -1.75
CA PHE A 109 -14.96 -2.86 -1.37
C PHE A 109 -14.82 -4.37 -1.60
N LEU A 110 -14.17 -4.78 -2.69
CA LEU A 110 -13.88 -6.19 -3.01
C LEU A 110 -12.79 -6.81 -2.11
N ASP A 111 -11.94 -6.00 -1.48
CA ASP A 111 -10.97 -6.48 -0.51
C ASP A 111 -11.67 -6.84 0.81
N ILE A 112 -11.64 -8.13 1.15
CA ILE A 112 -12.31 -8.71 2.33
C ILE A 112 -11.87 -8.02 3.63
N ARG A 113 -10.65 -7.47 3.68
CA ARG A 113 -10.10 -6.76 4.85
C ARG A 113 -10.79 -5.42 5.12
N PHE A 114 -11.40 -4.83 4.09
CA PHE A 114 -11.88 -3.45 4.08
C PHE A 114 -13.39 -3.40 3.91
N LYS A 115 -13.91 -3.91 2.79
CA LYS A 115 -15.34 -4.11 2.50
C LYS A 115 -16.24 -2.91 2.84
N ASN A 116 -16.83 -2.85 4.04
CA ASN A 116 -17.71 -1.75 4.49
C ASN A 116 -17.09 -0.88 5.61
N ILE A 117 -15.92 -1.24 6.13
CA ILE A 117 -15.39 -0.73 7.42
C ILE A 117 -14.77 0.68 7.28
N VAL A 118 -14.29 1.00 6.08
CA VAL A 118 -13.39 2.15 5.81
C VAL A 118 -14.04 3.28 5.03
N PHE A 119 -15.26 3.07 4.54
CA PHE A 119 -16.08 4.12 3.91
C PHE A 119 -16.74 4.96 4.99
N CYS A 120 -16.65 6.28 4.89
CA CYS A 120 -17.34 7.18 5.80
C CYS A 120 -18.82 7.35 5.44
N ASP A 121 -19.18 7.20 4.16
CA ASP A 121 -20.56 7.27 3.70
C ASP A 121 -21.18 5.87 3.52
N THR A 122 -22.34 5.66 4.16
CA THR A 122 -23.11 4.42 4.04
C THR A 122 -23.96 4.40 2.77
N GLU A 123 -24.37 5.55 2.24
CA GLU A 123 -25.11 5.64 0.97
C GLU A 123 -24.21 5.21 -0.19
N ASN A 124 -22.96 5.69 -0.22
CA ASN A 124 -21.98 5.24 -1.21
C ASN A 124 -21.75 3.72 -1.20
N VAL A 125 -21.70 3.08 -0.02
CA VAL A 125 -21.57 1.61 0.09
C VAL A 125 -22.73 0.85 -0.55
N GLU A 126 -23.96 1.36 -0.48
CA GLU A 126 -25.11 0.73 -1.18
C GLU A 126 -25.10 1.01 -2.69
N ASN A 127 -24.59 2.18 -3.11
CA ASN A 127 -24.38 2.50 -4.53
C ASN A 127 -23.33 1.57 -5.17
N ILE A 128 -22.18 1.37 -4.51
CA ILE A 128 -21.13 0.43 -4.92
C ILE A 128 -21.71 -0.98 -5.09
N LYS A 129 -22.43 -1.52 -4.09
CA LYS A 129 -23.06 -2.84 -4.17
C LYS A 129 -24.02 -2.97 -5.35
N SER A 130 -24.90 -1.98 -5.52
CA SER A 130 -25.93 -1.99 -6.56
C SER A 130 -25.30 -1.98 -7.95
N ARG A 131 -24.23 -1.18 -8.13
CA ARG A 131 -23.44 -1.13 -9.35
C ARG A 131 -22.73 -2.45 -9.64
N LEU A 132 -21.98 -3.00 -8.67
CA LEU A 132 -21.28 -4.27 -8.82
C LEU A 132 -22.22 -5.44 -9.17
N ILE A 133 -23.42 -5.48 -8.59
CA ILE A 133 -24.45 -6.45 -8.94
C ILE A 133 -24.94 -6.26 -10.39
N SER A 134 -25.18 -5.01 -10.81
CA SER A 134 -25.57 -4.68 -12.19
C SER A 134 -24.49 -5.07 -13.21
N ASP A 135 -23.22 -4.78 -12.92
CA ASP A 135 -22.08 -5.09 -13.79
C ASP A 135 -21.92 -6.62 -13.96
N MET A 136 -22.04 -7.38 -12.87
CA MET A 136 -22.04 -8.86 -12.91
C MET A 136 -23.21 -9.43 -13.72
N GLN A 137 -24.42 -8.85 -13.60
CA GLN A 137 -25.59 -9.26 -14.39
C GLN A 137 -25.43 -8.93 -15.88
N ALA A 138 -24.83 -7.78 -16.21
CA ALA A 138 -24.54 -7.39 -17.58
C ALA A 138 -23.54 -8.33 -18.24
N LEU A 139 -22.45 -8.69 -17.55
CA LEU A 139 -21.46 -9.67 -18.01
C LEU A 139 -22.10 -11.05 -18.27
N HIS A 140 -22.97 -11.52 -17.37
CA HIS A 140 -23.66 -12.80 -17.53
C HIS A 140 -24.59 -12.82 -18.77
N ARG A 141 -25.27 -11.71 -19.08
CA ARG A 141 -26.08 -11.56 -20.31
C ARG A 141 -25.24 -11.55 -21.59
N GLN A 142 -24.05 -10.97 -21.55
CA GLN A 142 -23.14 -10.96 -22.71
C GLN A 142 -22.56 -12.35 -22.98
N ALA A 143 -22.17 -13.09 -21.93
CA ALA A 143 -21.67 -14.46 -22.03
C ALA A 143 -22.72 -15.46 -22.57
N THR A 144 -24.01 -15.24 -22.29
CA THR A 144 -25.09 -16.11 -22.77
C THR A 144 -25.59 -15.79 -24.19
N THR A 145 -25.17 -14.66 -24.77
CA THR A 145 -25.58 -14.22 -26.13
C THR A 145 -24.50 -14.50 -27.20
N SER A 146 -23.33 -15.01 -26.81
CA SER A 146 -22.14 -15.13 -27.67
C SER A 146 -21.77 -16.58 -28.07
N GLU A 147 -22.69 -17.53 -27.91
CA GLU A 147 -22.63 -18.88 -28.51
C GLU A 147 -23.35 -18.88 -29.89
N PRO A 148 -22.63 -18.91 -31.03
CA PRO A 148 -23.27 -19.06 -32.34
C PRO A 148 -23.55 -20.54 -32.60
N SER A 149 -24.84 -20.88 -32.67
CA SER A 149 -25.31 -22.17 -33.18
C SER A 149 -24.73 -22.45 -34.58
N ALA A 150 -23.78 -23.38 -34.65
CA ALA A 150 -23.21 -23.89 -35.89
C ALA A 150 -23.56 -25.38 -36.02
N SER A 151 -24.66 -25.68 -36.71
CA SER A 151 -25.01 -27.05 -37.07
C SER A 151 -23.92 -27.69 -37.93
N ALA A 152 -23.23 -28.70 -37.41
CA ALA A 152 -22.32 -29.55 -38.16
C ALA A 152 -23.03 -30.86 -38.56
N THR A 153 -23.47 -30.92 -39.82
CA THR A 153 -24.03 -32.12 -40.45
C THR A 153 -23.07 -33.31 -40.37
N SER A 154 -23.62 -34.51 -40.13
CA SER A 154 -22.84 -35.74 -40.11
C SER A 154 -22.39 -36.17 -41.51
N MET A 155 -21.09 -36.40 -41.68
CA MET A 155 -20.53 -37.45 -42.54
C MET A 155 -19.28 -38.01 -41.87
N GLY A 156 -19.10 -39.33 -41.92
CA GLY A 156 -18.14 -40.04 -41.07
C GLY A 156 -16.88 -40.55 -41.80
N THR A 157 -16.22 -41.50 -41.12
CA THR A 157 -15.12 -42.35 -41.61
C THR A 157 -13.72 -41.73 -41.60
N ALA A 158 -12.90 -42.04 -40.58
CA ALA A 158 -11.85 -43.06 -40.70
C ALA A 158 -10.95 -43.14 -39.43
N LEU A 159 -10.56 -44.35 -39.06
CA LEU A 159 -9.49 -44.64 -38.09
C LEU A 159 -8.12 -44.17 -38.62
N SER A 160 -7.26 -43.65 -37.74
CA SER A 160 -5.81 -43.97 -37.74
C SER A 160 -5.11 -43.39 -36.50
N VAL A 161 -4.52 -44.29 -35.68
CA VAL A 161 -3.41 -44.00 -34.77
C VAL A 161 -2.22 -44.81 -35.26
N PRO A 162 -1.03 -44.21 -35.37
CA PRO A 162 0.16 -44.88 -34.81
C PRO A 162 0.96 -44.02 -33.80
N GLN A 163 1.83 -44.73 -33.09
CA GLN A 163 2.62 -44.31 -31.93
C GLN A 163 4.02 -43.74 -32.27
N GLU A 164 4.65 -43.15 -31.24
CA GLU A 164 6.11 -43.08 -30.96
C GLU A 164 7.08 -42.18 -31.78
N SER A 165 7.57 -41.10 -31.14
CA SER A 165 8.91 -40.97 -30.48
C SER A 165 10.17 -41.66 -31.08
N PRO A 166 11.41 -41.32 -30.63
CA PRO A 166 11.96 -40.04 -30.11
C PRO A 166 13.38 -39.72 -30.69
N ALA A 167 13.97 -38.54 -30.39
CA ALA A 167 15.43 -38.22 -30.35
C ALA A 167 15.66 -36.69 -30.54
N ALA A 168 16.76 -36.06 -30.11
CA ALA A 168 17.73 -36.42 -29.06
C ALA A 168 18.46 -35.17 -28.53
N ARG A 169 18.84 -35.30 -27.26
CA ARG A 169 19.86 -34.57 -26.49
C ARG A 169 21.19 -34.33 -27.21
N LYS A 170 21.85 -33.23 -26.80
CA LYS A 170 23.25 -33.11 -26.32
C LYS A 170 23.34 -31.73 -25.61
N GLY A 171 23.91 -31.50 -24.42
CA GLY A 171 24.91 -32.26 -23.63
C GLY A 171 26.32 -32.06 -24.23
N ALA A 172 27.40 -31.72 -23.52
CA ALA A 172 27.64 -31.42 -22.09
C ALA A 172 29.07 -30.76 -21.98
N ASP A 173 29.70 -30.41 -20.84
CA ASP A 173 29.34 -30.56 -19.43
C ASP A 173 30.15 -29.61 -18.49
N CYS A 174 29.74 -29.55 -17.20
CA CYS A 174 30.53 -29.63 -15.97
C CYS A 174 31.97 -29.05 -15.85
N SER A 175 32.22 -28.28 -14.78
CA SER A 175 33.31 -28.61 -13.82
C SER A 175 33.17 -27.92 -12.45
N THR A 176 33.06 -28.78 -11.45
CA THR A 176 33.13 -28.60 -9.99
C THR A 176 34.26 -27.71 -9.44
N SER A 177 34.02 -27.12 -8.26
CA SER A 177 34.99 -27.17 -7.14
C SER A 177 34.29 -27.15 -5.78
N LYS A 178 34.76 -28.01 -4.87
CA LYS A 178 34.28 -28.16 -3.49
C LYS A 178 35.15 -27.31 -2.56
N THR A 179 34.57 -26.73 -1.51
CA THR A 179 35.25 -26.64 -0.21
C THR A 179 34.25 -26.86 0.93
N HIS A 180 34.65 -27.69 1.89
CA HIS A 180 33.90 -28.11 3.04
C HIS A 180 34.61 -27.59 4.30
N SER A 181 33.90 -26.98 5.24
CA SER A 181 34.40 -26.78 6.60
C SER A 181 33.24 -26.71 7.60
N GLN A 182 33.23 -27.63 8.55
CA GLN A 182 32.33 -27.67 9.70
C GLN A 182 32.97 -26.99 10.94
N TYR A 183 32.23 -27.02 12.05
CA TYR A 183 32.62 -26.69 13.44
C TYR A 183 32.72 -25.18 13.76
N ARG A 184 32.27 -24.70 14.94
CA ARG A 184 32.04 -25.38 16.24
C ARG A 184 30.81 -24.84 17.01
N HIS A 185 30.09 -25.71 17.72
CA HIS A 185 29.40 -25.34 18.98
C HIS A 185 30.44 -24.96 20.05
N ILE A 186 30.16 -23.97 20.91
CA ILE A 186 30.50 -23.97 22.35
C ILE A 186 29.43 -23.14 23.11
N HIS A 187 28.89 -23.74 24.19
CA HIS A 187 28.11 -23.19 25.33
C HIS A 187 27.32 -21.88 25.20
#